data_AF-A0AAV5HHJ8-F1
#
_entry.id   AF-A0AAV5HHJ8-F1
#
_cell.length_a   1.000
_cell.length_b   1.000
_cell.length_c   1.000
_cell.angle_alpha   90.00
_cell.angle_beta   90.00
_cell.angle_gamma   90.00
#
_symmetry.space_group_name_H-M   'P 1'
#
loop_
_entity.id
_entity.type
_entity.pdbx_description
1 polymer ?
#
loop_
_entity_poly.entity_id
_entity_poly.type
_entity_poly.pdbx_seq_one_letter_code
_entity_poly.pdbx_strand_id
1 'polypeptide(L)'
;MKRIHFDVETEGFYGASTTGTLALTAAAYFPDITLTIAMTPSDFIWQGFMQGEKDGCKEWPIEGESLFSYLGKPLPYMPFVYQHPKYWQVVQAESKRAGDMLNSRKLFDDSEAAHPLQEEEMIPVENIKGKLLAIGAEDDGLWDAAKYVRRMKNRLAQRLTSAKWRP
;
A
#
# COMPACT_ATOMS: atom_id res chain seq x y z
N MET A 1 22.84 4.19 -35.28
CA MET A 1 21.91 3.61 -34.28
C MET A 1 22.63 3.60 -32.94
N LYS A 2 22.18 4.36 -31.94
CA LYS A 2 22.73 4.23 -30.57
C LYS A 2 22.25 2.88 -30.03
N ARG A 3 23.18 1.94 -29.83
CA ARG A 3 22.90 0.69 -29.11
C ARG A 3 22.65 1.07 -27.66
N ILE A 4 21.45 0.79 -27.16
CA ILE A 4 21.16 0.82 -25.73
C ILE A 4 21.75 -0.48 -25.17
N HIS A 5 22.69 -0.35 -24.23
CA HIS A 5 23.29 -1.48 -23.52
C HIS A 5 22.51 -1.68 -22.21
N PHE A 6 22.08 -2.90 -21.93
CA PHE A 6 21.47 -3.27 -20.65
C PHE A 6 22.44 -4.22 -19.95
N ASP A 7 23.13 -3.73 -18.92
CA ASP A 7 23.72 -4.59 -17.90
C ASP A 7 22.64 -4.83 -16.86
N VAL A 8 22.20 -6.09 -16.72
CA VAL A 8 21.27 -6.48 -15.65
C VAL A 8 22.10 -6.89 -14.45
N GLU A 9 22.50 -5.92 -13.63
CA GLU A 9 23.19 -6.16 -12.36
C GLU A 9 22.23 -6.24 -11.15
N THR A 10 20.92 -6.07 -11.37
CA THR A 10 19.95 -5.84 -10.28
C THR A 10 18.65 -6.62 -10.44
N GLU A 11 18.28 -7.37 -9.41
CA GLU A 11 16.90 -7.84 -9.20
C GLU A 11 16.07 -6.69 -8.60
N GLY A 12 15.00 -6.32 -9.29
CA GLY A 12 14.13 -5.22 -8.86
C GLY A 12 12.66 -5.51 -9.07
N PHE A 13 11.83 -5.01 -8.17
CA PHE A 13 10.37 -5.12 -8.25
C PHE A 13 9.73 -3.83 -8.73
N TYR A 14 8.69 -3.99 -9.55
CA TYR A 14 7.78 -2.94 -9.93
C TYR A 14 6.36 -3.38 -9.59
N GLY A 15 5.58 -2.49 -8.99
CA GLY A 15 4.17 -2.73 -8.72
C GLY A 15 3.37 -1.43 -8.67
N ALA A 16 2.08 -1.53 -8.97
CA ALA A 16 1.11 -0.46 -8.85
C ALA A 16 -0.09 -0.88 -7.99
N SER A 17 -0.71 0.05 -7.28
CA SER A 17 -1.89 -0.23 -6.44
C SER A 17 -1.55 -1.30 -5.37
N THR A 18 -2.39 -2.32 -5.19
CA THR A 18 -2.11 -3.46 -4.29
C THR A 18 -0.76 -4.13 -4.57
N THR A 19 -0.36 -4.27 -5.84
CA THR A 19 0.96 -4.84 -6.18
C THR A 19 2.10 -3.87 -5.89
N GLY A 20 1.85 -2.57 -5.87
CA GLY A 20 2.82 -1.55 -5.42
C GLY A 20 3.08 -1.65 -3.92
N THR A 21 2.02 -1.85 -3.14
CA THR A 21 2.13 -2.16 -1.70
C THR A 21 2.89 -3.48 -1.50
N LEU A 22 2.60 -4.53 -2.28
CA LEU A 22 3.32 -5.80 -2.18
C LEU A 22 4.82 -5.65 -2.49
N ALA A 23 5.17 -4.92 -3.54
CA ALA A 23 6.57 -4.64 -3.90
C ALA A 23 7.29 -3.90 -2.78
N LEU A 24 6.63 -2.91 -2.16
CA LEU A 24 7.16 -2.18 -1.01
C LEU A 24 7.35 -3.09 0.22
N THR A 25 6.35 -3.93 0.54
CA THR A 25 6.43 -4.89 1.63
C THR A 25 7.57 -5.88 1.41
N ALA A 26 7.70 -6.42 0.20
CA ALA A 26 8.80 -7.32 -0.15
C ALA A 26 10.17 -6.65 0.07
N ALA A 27 10.35 -5.42 -0.42
CA ALA A 27 11.59 -4.66 -0.24
C ALA A 27 11.97 -4.44 1.22
N ALA A 28 10.98 -4.34 2.12
CA ALA A 28 11.21 -4.16 3.55
C ALA A 28 11.60 -5.47 4.27
N TYR A 29 11.27 -6.63 3.70
CA TYR A 29 11.50 -7.95 4.30
C TYR A 29 12.68 -8.71 3.67
N PHE A 30 12.98 -8.47 2.39
CA PHE A 30 14.06 -9.15 1.67
C PHE A 30 15.18 -8.16 1.34
N PRO A 31 16.31 -8.19 2.08
CA PRO A 31 17.39 -7.22 1.91
C PRO A 31 18.12 -7.31 0.56
N ASP A 32 17.97 -8.42 -0.16
CA ASP A 32 18.62 -8.67 -1.45
C ASP A 32 17.94 -7.93 -2.61
N ILE A 33 16.73 -7.36 -2.39
CA ILE A 33 16.06 -6.53 -3.40
C ILE A 33 16.80 -5.21 -3.55
N THR A 34 17.36 -5.00 -4.74
CA THR A 34 18.25 -3.86 -5.02
C THR A 34 17.54 -2.63 -5.57
N LEU A 35 16.38 -2.81 -6.21
CA LEU A 35 15.52 -1.74 -6.73
C LEU A 35 14.04 -2.04 -6.49
N THR A 36 13.27 -1.02 -6.09
CA THR A 36 11.83 -1.11 -5.94
C THR A 36 11.16 0.14 -6.50
N ILE A 37 10.22 -0.05 -7.42
CA ILE A 37 9.36 1.01 -7.94
C ILE A 37 7.92 0.69 -7.49
N ALA A 38 7.41 1.47 -6.55
CA ALA A 38 6.08 1.31 -5.99
C ALA A 38 5.20 2.50 -6.40
N MET A 39 4.23 2.23 -7.27
CA MET A 39 3.25 3.22 -7.71
C MET A 39 1.96 3.10 -6.89
N THR A 40 1.51 4.25 -6.39
CA THR A 40 0.37 4.41 -5.49
C THR A 40 0.32 3.43 -4.30
N PRO A 41 1.45 3.09 -3.66
CA PRO A 41 1.46 2.10 -2.59
C PRO A 41 0.77 2.64 -1.32
N SER A 42 0.20 1.73 -0.54
CA SER A 42 -0.01 1.96 0.88
C SER A 42 1.32 1.79 1.62
N ASP A 43 1.53 2.52 2.70
CA ASP A 43 2.70 2.37 3.58
C ASP A 43 2.42 1.53 4.83
N PHE A 44 1.28 0.84 4.84
CA PHE A 44 0.83 -0.15 5.82
C PHE A 44 -0.03 -1.22 5.14
N ILE A 45 -0.27 -2.32 5.82
CA ILE A 45 -1.04 -3.45 5.29
C ILE A 45 -2.53 -3.23 5.54
N TRP A 46 -3.35 -3.40 4.51
CA TRP A 46 -4.81 -3.39 4.63
C TRP A 46 -5.36 -4.79 4.94
N GLN A 47 -6.59 -4.85 5.41
CA GLN A 47 -7.36 -6.09 5.44
C GLN A 47 -7.48 -6.71 4.05
N GLY A 48 -7.48 -8.03 3.99
CA GLY A 48 -7.73 -8.80 2.78
C GLY A 48 -9.16 -8.61 2.28
N PHE A 49 -9.33 -8.65 0.97
CA PHE A 49 -10.62 -8.51 0.30
C PHE A 49 -10.73 -9.51 -0.85
N MET A 50 -11.96 -9.81 -1.28
CA MET A 50 -12.22 -10.60 -2.48
C MET A 50 -12.96 -9.77 -3.51
N GLN A 51 -12.63 -10.01 -4.78
CA GLN A 51 -13.38 -9.52 -5.93
C GLN A 51 -14.21 -10.66 -6.53
N GLY A 52 -15.39 -10.35 -7.01
CA GLY A 52 -16.32 -11.34 -7.57
C GLY A 52 -17.68 -10.72 -7.82
N GLU A 53 -18.74 -11.52 -7.79
CA GLU A 53 -20.12 -11.04 -7.82
C GLU A 53 -20.87 -11.67 -6.66
N LYS A 54 -21.27 -10.85 -5.67
CA LYS A 54 -21.98 -11.30 -4.46
C LYS A 54 -22.98 -10.25 -4.02
N ASP A 55 -24.27 -10.58 -3.99
CA ASP A 55 -25.35 -9.67 -3.56
C ASP A 55 -25.34 -8.31 -4.28
N GLY A 56 -24.97 -8.30 -5.58
CA GLY A 56 -24.81 -7.06 -6.37
C GLY A 56 -23.54 -6.26 -6.07
N CYS A 57 -22.64 -6.80 -5.25
CA CYS A 57 -21.36 -6.22 -4.91
C CYS A 57 -20.22 -6.89 -5.69
N LYS A 58 -19.23 -6.09 -6.11
CA LYS A 58 -18.07 -6.59 -6.86
C LYS A 58 -16.84 -6.86 -6.02
N GLU A 59 -16.84 -6.35 -4.80
CA GLU A 59 -15.72 -6.46 -3.87
C GLU A 59 -16.23 -6.41 -2.43
N TRP A 60 -15.64 -7.18 -1.54
CA TRP A 60 -15.94 -7.15 -0.11
C TRP A 60 -14.73 -7.56 0.74
N PRO A 61 -14.58 -6.99 1.95
CA PRO A 61 -13.52 -7.36 2.87
C PRO A 61 -13.77 -8.76 3.41
N ILE A 62 -12.69 -9.48 3.74
CA ILE A 62 -12.76 -10.79 4.38
C ILE A 62 -12.33 -10.66 5.83
N GLU A 63 -13.24 -11.02 6.73
CA GLU A 63 -12.98 -11.01 8.16
C GLU A 63 -11.81 -11.94 8.51
N GLY A 64 -10.87 -11.44 9.31
CA GLY A 64 -9.70 -12.21 9.75
C GLY A 64 -8.55 -12.28 8.75
N GLU A 65 -8.74 -11.87 7.50
CA GLU A 65 -7.71 -11.97 6.47
C GLU A 65 -6.88 -10.69 6.36
N SER A 66 -5.56 -10.88 6.24
CA SER A 66 -4.63 -9.82 5.88
C SER A 66 -4.49 -9.75 4.36
N LEU A 67 -4.18 -8.58 3.82
CA LEU A 67 -3.86 -8.46 2.40
C LEU A 67 -2.62 -9.30 2.03
N PHE A 68 -1.66 -9.47 2.95
CA PHE A 68 -0.47 -10.27 2.73
C PHE A 68 -0.16 -11.22 3.90
N SER A 69 0.50 -12.33 3.58
CA SER A 69 1.09 -13.24 4.56
C SER A 69 2.58 -13.39 4.32
N TYR A 70 3.33 -13.65 5.40
CA TYR A 70 4.75 -13.96 5.36
C TYR A 70 5.01 -15.25 6.13
N LEU A 71 5.66 -16.21 5.49
CA LEU A 71 5.91 -17.56 6.04
C LEU A 71 4.63 -18.24 6.55
N GLY A 72 3.53 -18.07 5.80
CA GLY A 72 2.21 -18.62 6.13
C GLY A 72 1.50 -17.94 7.29
N LYS A 73 2.04 -16.83 7.83
CA LYS A 73 1.39 -16.03 8.88
C LYS A 73 0.86 -14.72 8.29
N PRO A 74 -0.39 -14.32 8.56
CA PRO A 74 -0.88 -13.02 8.13
C PRO A 74 -0.05 -11.91 8.76
N LEU A 75 0.30 -10.89 7.97
CA LEU A 75 0.89 -9.67 8.53
C LEU A 75 -0.19 -8.88 9.28
N PRO A 76 0.15 -8.16 10.38
CA PRO A 76 -0.80 -7.25 11.02
C PRO A 76 -1.32 -6.23 10.01
N TYR A 77 -2.60 -5.89 10.10
CA TYR A 77 -3.28 -5.12 9.07
C TYR A 77 -4.34 -4.18 9.66
N MET A 78 -4.57 -3.08 8.96
CA MET A 78 -5.67 -2.15 9.23
C MET A 78 -7.00 -2.73 8.72
N PRO A 79 -8.01 -2.91 9.60
CA PRO A 79 -9.34 -3.36 9.20
C PRO A 79 -10.11 -2.28 8.43
N PHE A 80 -10.97 -2.68 7.50
CA PHE A 80 -11.94 -1.77 6.89
C PHE A 80 -13.09 -1.48 7.85
N VAL A 81 -13.48 -0.21 7.97
CA VAL A 81 -14.60 0.21 8.84
C VAL A 81 -15.96 -0.29 8.33
N TYR A 82 -16.09 -0.46 7.02
CA TYR A 82 -17.31 -0.95 6.40
C TYR A 82 -17.17 -2.43 6.03
N GLN A 83 -18.12 -3.26 6.46
CA GLN A 83 -18.22 -4.68 6.10
C GLN A 83 -19.21 -4.90 4.95
N HIS A 84 -19.27 -6.11 4.40
CA HIS A 84 -20.28 -6.46 3.38
C HIS A 84 -21.71 -6.26 3.92
N PRO A 85 -22.64 -5.68 3.14
CA PRO A 85 -22.47 -5.09 1.80
C PRO A 85 -22.09 -3.60 1.82
N LYS A 86 -22.03 -2.99 3.00
CA LYS A 86 -21.82 -1.54 3.15
C LYS A 86 -20.52 -1.06 2.52
N TYR A 87 -19.47 -1.88 2.56
CA TYR A 87 -18.19 -1.65 1.88
C TYR A 87 -18.40 -1.20 0.43
N TRP A 88 -19.04 -2.05 -0.37
CA TRP A 88 -19.23 -1.80 -1.79
C TRP A 88 -20.26 -0.70 -2.05
N GLN A 89 -21.30 -0.62 -1.22
CA GLN A 89 -22.30 0.43 -1.34
C GLN A 89 -21.70 1.84 -1.18
N VAL A 90 -20.70 1.99 -0.30
CA VAL A 90 -19.97 3.26 -0.15
C VAL A 90 -19.15 3.56 -1.40
N VAL A 91 -18.40 2.58 -1.91
CA VAL A 91 -17.64 2.71 -3.17
C VAL A 91 -18.54 3.10 -4.33
N GLN A 92 -19.71 2.47 -4.48
CA GLN A 92 -20.68 2.80 -5.54
C GLN A 92 -21.25 4.21 -5.39
N ALA A 93 -21.62 4.60 -4.17
CA ALA A 93 -22.16 5.93 -3.91
C ALA A 93 -21.13 7.02 -4.23
N GLU A 94 -19.88 6.83 -3.82
CA GLU A 94 -18.81 7.79 -4.06
C GLU A 94 -18.39 7.84 -5.52
N SER A 95 -18.29 6.70 -6.20
CA SER A 95 -18.02 6.65 -7.65
C SER A 95 -19.07 7.44 -8.42
N LYS A 96 -20.35 7.23 -8.10
CA LYS A 96 -21.46 7.98 -8.72
C LYS A 96 -21.42 9.47 -8.38
N ARG A 97 -21.09 9.83 -7.14
CA ARG A 97 -21.01 11.23 -6.67
C ARG A 97 -19.89 12.00 -7.35
N ALA A 98 -18.73 11.37 -7.52
CA ALA A 98 -17.56 11.97 -8.16
C ALA A 98 -17.66 11.96 -9.70
N GLY A 99 -18.44 11.05 -10.28
CA GLY A 99 -18.46 10.81 -11.72
C GLY A 99 -17.31 9.94 -12.20
N ASP A 100 -16.62 9.25 -11.29
CA ASP A 100 -15.50 8.37 -11.57
C ASP A 100 -15.99 6.95 -11.91
N MET A 101 -15.19 6.20 -12.66
CA MET A 101 -15.44 4.77 -12.87
C MET A 101 -15.34 3.98 -11.56
N LEU A 102 -14.44 4.39 -10.66
CA LEU A 102 -14.24 3.81 -9.34
C LEU A 102 -13.67 4.87 -8.41
N ASN A 103 -14.33 5.08 -7.27
CA ASN A 103 -13.87 5.96 -6.21
C ASN A 103 -14.11 5.26 -4.87
N SER A 104 -13.02 4.92 -4.19
CA SER A 104 -13.03 4.25 -2.88
C SER A 104 -12.38 5.09 -1.79
N ARG A 105 -11.94 6.31 -2.10
CA ARG A 105 -11.18 7.18 -1.19
C ARG A 105 -11.84 7.33 0.18
N LYS A 106 -13.15 7.56 0.21
CA LYS A 106 -13.93 7.68 1.45
C LYS A 106 -13.82 6.44 2.34
N LEU A 107 -13.92 5.24 1.77
CA LEU A 107 -13.82 3.98 2.50
C LEU A 107 -12.48 3.88 3.23
N PHE A 108 -11.38 4.24 2.57
CA PHE A 108 -10.04 4.19 3.15
C PHE A 108 -9.85 5.30 4.21
N ASP A 109 -10.26 6.53 3.91
CA ASP A 109 -10.17 7.66 4.85
C ASP A 109 -11.00 7.43 6.13
N ASP A 110 -12.23 6.90 6.00
CA ASP A 110 -13.06 6.56 7.16
C ASP A 110 -12.46 5.40 7.98
N SER A 111 -11.77 4.45 7.34
CA SER A 111 -11.09 3.34 8.02
C SER A 111 -9.89 3.84 8.84
N GLU A 112 -9.06 4.73 8.29
CA GLU A 112 -7.98 5.36 9.04
C GLU A 112 -8.49 6.27 10.17
N ALA A 113 -9.64 6.92 10.01
CA ALA A 113 -10.23 7.74 11.05
C ALA A 113 -10.79 6.92 12.22
N ALA A 114 -11.32 5.72 11.94
CA ALA A 114 -11.88 4.82 12.94
C ALA A 114 -10.83 3.99 13.68
N HIS A 115 -9.69 3.71 13.03
CA HIS A 115 -8.60 2.91 13.57
C HIS A 115 -7.28 3.67 13.47
N PRO A 116 -6.79 4.26 14.58
CA PRO A 116 -5.47 4.85 14.59
C PRO A 116 -4.42 3.81 14.18
N LEU A 117 -3.59 4.13 13.18
CA LEU A 117 -2.56 3.22 12.69
C LEU A 117 -1.63 2.78 13.81
N GLN A 118 -1.45 1.47 13.91
CA GLN A 118 -0.50 0.85 14.84
C GLN A 118 0.83 0.60 14.13
N GLU A 119 1.92 0.65 14.88
CA GLU A 119 3.27 0.49 14.33
C GLU A 119 3.46 -0.88 13.66
N GLU A 120 2.81 -1.92 14.16
CA GLU A 120 2.88 -3.29 13.66
C GLU A 120 2.20 -3.46 12.29
N GLU A 121 1.25 -2.58 11.94
CA GLU A 121 0.53 -2.59 10.66
C GLU A 121 1.33 -1.87 9.57
N MET A 122 2.22 -0.96 9.98
CA MET A 122 3.07 -0.18 9.08
C MET A 122 4.08 -1.09 8.39
N ILE A 123 4.32 -0.83 7.11
CA ILE A 123 5.43 -1.46 6.40
C ILE A 123 6.71 -0.81 6.94
N PRO A 124 7.71 -1.59 7.43
CA PRO A 124 8.93 -1.03 8.00
C PRO A 124 9.88 -0.60 6.87
N VAL A 125 9.51 0.46 6.15
CA VAL A 125 10.23 0.96 4.96
C VAL A 125 11.68 1.37 5.26
N GLU A 126 11.99 1.69 6.51
CA GLU A 126 13.33 1.91 7.01
C GLU A 126 14.20 0.64 7.01
N ASN A 127 13.65 -0.54 6.78
CA ASN A 127 14.44 -1.77 6.60
C ASN A 127 14.97 -1.93 5.18
N ILE A 128 14.38 -1.24 4.20
CA ILE A 128 14.77 -1.32 2.79
C ILE A 128 16.26 -0.95 2.64
N LYS A 129 17.00 -1.83 1.95
CA LYS A 129 18.43 -1.69 1.64
C LYS A 129 18.68 -1.19 0.22
N GLY A 130 17.82 -1.61 -0.72
CA GLY A 130 17.84 -1.18 -2.10
C GLY A 130 17.36 0.26 -2.32
N LYS A 131 17.33 0.67 -3.59
CA LYS A 131 16.78 1.96 -4.02
C LYS A 131 15.26 1.88 -4.08
N LEU A 132 14.56 2.86 -3.53
CA LEU A 132 13.10 2.97 -3.58
C LEU A 132 12.69 4.20 -4.40
N LEU A 133 11.85 3.99 -5.41
CA LEU A 133 11.06 5.03 -6.06
C LEU A 133 9.59 4.80 -5.69
N ALA A 134 9.04 5.66 -4.82
CA ALA A 134 7.63 5.65 -4.46
C ALA A 134 6.90 6.82 -5.14
N ILE A 135 5.81 6.54 -5.84
CA ILE A 135 5.03 7.53 -6.60
C ILE A 135 3.61 7.54 -6.05
N GLY A 136 3.07 8.70 -5.72
CA GLY A 136 1.69 8.87 -5.26
C GLY A 136 1.09 10.13 -5.84
N ALA A 137 -0.17 10.04 -6.29
CA ALA A 137 -0.91 11.16 -6.84
C ALA A 137 -1.81 11.78 -5.76
N GLU A 138 -1.97 13.11 -5.76
CA GLU A 138 -2.83 13.80 -4.79
C GLU A 138 -4.31 13.64 -5.13
N ASP A 139 -4.62 13.46 -6.41
CA ASP A 139 -5.94 13.23 -6.98
C ASP A 139 -6.29 11.73 -7.12
N ASP A 140 -5.57 10.84 -6.43
CA ASP A 140 -5.90 9.42 -6.38
C ASP A 140 -7.29 9.20 -5.73
N GLY A 141 -8.24 8.77 -6.56
CA GLY A 141 -9.63 8.50 -6.18
C GLY A 141 -9.83 7.18 -5.44
N LEU A 142 -8.81 6.34 -5.30
CA LEU A 142 -8.89 5.07 -4.58
C LEU A 142 -8.48 5.23 -3.12
N TRP A 143 -7.34 5.84 -2.84
CA TRP A 143 -6.86 6.13 -1.47
C TRP A 143 -5.85 7.29 -1.47
N ASP A 144 -5.42 7.75 -0.30
CA ASP A 144 -4.48 8.87 -0.19
C ASP A 144 -3.02 8.46 -0.43
N ALA A 145 -2.70 8.07 -1.66
CA ALA A 145 -1.36 7.66 -2.04
C ALA A 145 -0.30 8.73 -1.74
N ALA A 146 -0.62 10.01 -1.95
CA ALA A 146 0.30 11.10 -1.66
C ALA A 146 0.59 11.24 -0.15
N LYS A 147 -0.42 11.07 0.73
CA LYS A 147 -0.22 11.03 2.19
C LYS A 147 0.70 9.90 2.59
N TYR A 148 0.50 8.70 2.05
CA TYR A 148 1.33 7.53 2.36
C TYR A 148 2.78 7.74 1.91
N VAL A 149 3.00 8.26 0.70
CA VAL A 149 4.35 8.60 0.21
C VAL A 149 5.05 9.64 1.08
N ARG A 150 4.33 10.68 1.53
CA ARG A 150 4.88 11.69 2.46
C ARG A 150 5.27 11.07 3.81
N ARG A 151 4.44 10.18 4.36
CA ARG A 151 4.71 9.49 5.63
C ARG A 151 5.94 8.59 5.53
N MET A 152 6.07 7.81 4.45
CA MET A 152 7.28 7.03 4.18
C MET A 152 8.53 7.90 4.07
N LYS A 153 8.46 9.02 3.33
CA LYS A 153 9.58 9.96 3.21
C LYS A 153 10.05 10.47 4.58
N ASN A 154 9.10 10.84 5.45
CA ASN A 154 9.42 11.32 6.79
C ASN A 154 10.05 10.22 7.65
N ARG A 155 9.51 8.99 7.60
CA ARG A 155 10.05 7.83 8.32
C ARG A 155 11.49 7.48 7.88
N LEU A 156 11.75 7.50 6.57
CA LEU A 156 13.11 7.31 6.03
C LEU A 156 14.09 8.41 6.45
N ALA A 157 13.63 9.67 6.51
CA ALA A 157 14.45 10.78 6.99
C ALA A 157 14.84 10.60 8.47
N GLN A 158 13.91 10.12 9.30
CA GLN A 158 14.17 9.83 10.72
C GLN A 158 15.23 8.73 10.93
N ARG A 159 15.25 7.69 10.06
CA ARG A 159 16.32 6.67 10.07
C ARG A 159 17.69 7.28 9.84
N LEU A 160 17.80 8.19 8.88
CA LEU A 160 19.08 8.84 8.55
C LEU A 160 19.57 9.73 9.69
N THR A 161 18.66 10.38 10.41
CA THR A 161 19.02 11.18 11.58
C THR A 161 19.43 10.31 12.77
N SER A 162 18.74 9.19 13.04
CA SER A 162 19.09 8.30 14.15
C SER A 162 20.36 7.48 13.88
N ALA A 163 20.64 7.11 12.63
CA ALA A 163 21.89 6.46 12.25
C ALA A 163 23.12 7.37 12.41
N LYS A 164 22.97 8.69 12.25
CA LYS A 164 24.04 9.67 12.48
C LYS A 164 24.31 9.93 13.98
N TRP A 165 23.41 9.49 14.86
CA TRP A 165 23.42 9.76 16.31
C TRP A 165 23.62 8.46 17.12
N ARG A 166 24.41 7.52 16.61
CA ARG A 166 24.87 6.36 17.39
C ARG A 166 26.29 6.68 17.92
N PRO A 167 26.49 6.78 19.25
CA PRO A 167 27.81 7.05 19.85
C PRO A 167 28.82 5.93 19.59
#